data_AF-E1NT94-F1
#
_entry.id   AF-E1NT94-F1
#
_cell.length_a   1.000
_cell.length_b   1.000
_cell.length_c   1.000
_cell.angle_alpha   90.00
_cell.angle_beta   90.00
_cell.angle_gamma   90.00
#
_symmetry.space_group_name_H-M   'P 1'
#
loop_
_entity.id
_entity.type
_entity.pdbx_description
1 polymer ?
#
loop_
_entity_poly.entity_id
_entity_poly.type
_entity_poly.pdbx_seq_one_letter_code
_entity_poly.pdbx_strand_id
1 'polypeptide(L)' 'MNSDIFKELLLKQGIELSARQQEQFRTYYHQLIVANEKTNLTRITEEDEVYLKHFL' A
#
# COMPACT_ATOMS: atom_id res chain seq x y z
N MET A 1 1.29 -11.05 -3.82
CA MET A 1 2.74 -11.26 -4.05
C MET A 1 3.50 -9.94 -4.16
N ASN A 2 3.01 -8.80 -3.62
CA ASN A 2 3.70 -7.50 -3.75
C ASN A 2 3.89 -6.68 -2.46
N SER A 3 3.32 -7.10 -1.33
CA SER A 3 3.65 -6.49 -0.03
C SER A 3 5.13 -6.67 0.33
N ASP A 4 5.78 -7.69 -0.22
CA ASP A 4 7.19 -8.00 0.02
C ASP A 4 8.13 -6.96 -0.58
N ILE A 5 7.85 -6.45 -1.80
CA ILE A 5 8.66 -5.40 -2.43
C ILE A 5 8.58 -4.10 -1.63
N PHE A 6 7.39 -3.72 -1.18
CA PHE A 6 7.20 -2.54 -0.33
C PHE A 6 7.95 -2.67 1.00
N LYS A 7 7.87 -3.84 1.64
CA LYS A 7 8.61 -4.14 2.87
C LYS A 7 10.11 -4.10 2.65
N GLU A 8 10.62 -4.66 1.56
CA GLU A 8 12.06 -4.62 1.21
C GLU A 8 12.56 -3.20 0.92
N LEU A 9 11.76 -2.36 0.26
CA LEU A 9 12.11 -0.96 -0.01
C LEU A 9 12.17 -0.12 1.26
N LEU A 10 11.21 -0.29 2.17
CA LEU A 10 11.23 0.36 3.48
C LEU A 10 12.41 -0.15 4.32
N LEU A 11 12.71 -1.44 4.27
CA LEU A 11 13.86 -2.01 4.97
C LEU A 11 15.18 -1.43 4.45
N LYS A 12 15.31 -1.21 3.13
CA LYS A 12 16.46 -0.50 2.52
C LYS A 12 16.58 0.96 2.98
N GLN A 13 15.48 1.58 3.39
CA GLN A 13 15.44 2.91 4.00
C GLN A 13 15.68 2.87 5.52
N GLY A 14 15.91 1.69 6.10
CA GLY A 14 16.08 1.51 7.55
C GLY A 14 14.76 1.49 8.34
N ILE A 15 13.62 1.37 7.65
CA ILE A 15 12.29 1.34 8.24
C ILE A 15 11.78 -0.10 8.23
N GLU A 16 11.74 -0.74 9.40
CA GLU A 16 11.22 -2.09 9.56
C GLU A 16 9.75 -2.07 10.00
N LEU A 17 8.86 -2.61 9.17
CA LEU A 17 7.44 -2.65 9.48
C LEU A 17 7.12 -3.79 10.45
N SER A 18 6.55 -3.44 11.62
CA SER A 18 5.92 -4.42 12.50
C SER A 18 4.71 -5.09 11.83
N ALA A 19 4.35 -6.29 12.29
CA ALA A 19 3.20 -7.02 11.77
C ALA A 19 1.90 -6.20 11.79
N ARG A 20 1.71 -5.40 12.86
CA ARG A 20 0.56 -4.49 12.98
C ARG A 20 0.57 -3.40 11.91
N GLN A 21 1.71 -2.80 11.61
CA GLN A 21 1.81 -1.78 10.58
C GLN A 21 1.55 -2.36 9.19
N GLN A 22 2.04 -3.57 8.91
CA GLN A 22 1.73 -4.27 7.67
C GLN A 22 0.21 -4.48 7.49
N GLU A 23 -0.47 -4.88 8.55
CA GLU A 23 -1.93 -5.03 8.54
C GLU A 23 -2.67 -3.69 8.34
N GLN A 24 -2.15 -2.61 8.92
CA GLN A 24 -2.69 -1.25 8.73
C GLN A 24 -2.56 -0.79 7.27
N PHE A 25 -1.41 -1.03 6.62
CA PHE A 25 -1.24 -0.71 5.19
C PHE A 25 -2.20 -1.51 4.31
N ARG A 26 -2.38 -2.81 4.59
CA ARG A 26 -3.36 -3.64 3.86
C ARG A 26 -4.79 -3.15 4.04
N THR A 27 -5.15 -2.75 5.26
CA THR A 27 -6.47 -2.20 5.57
C THR A 27 -6.71 -0.88 4.85
N TYR A 28 -5.72 0.02 4.87
CA TYR A 28 -5.79 1.30 4.17
C TYR A 28 -5.93 1.10 2.66
N TYR A 29 -5.15 0.19 2.06
CA TYR A 29 -5.26 -0.15 0.64
C TYR A 29 -6.69 -0.59 0.27
N HIS A 30 -7.26 -1.51 1.04
CA HIS A 30 -8.65 -1.94 0.82
C HIS A 30 -9.65 -0.79 0.89
N GLN A 31 -9.51 0.09 1.87
CA GLN A 31 -10.40 1.26 2.02
C GLN A 31 -10.24 2.24 0.85
N LEU A 32 -9.01 2.46 0.38
CA LEU A 32 -8.72 3.32 -0.76
C LEU A 32 -9.41 2.81 -2.03
N ILE A 33 -9.33 1.50 -2.32
CA ILE A 33 -9.99 0.91 -3.49
C ILE A 33 -11.51 1.02 -3.39
N VAL A 34 -12.10 0.68 -2.24
CA VAL A 34 -13.56 0.78 -2.02
C VAL A 34 -14.05 2.23 -2.13
N ALA A 35 -13.28 3.19 -1.61
CA ALA A 35 -13.61 4.61 -1.77
C ALA A 35 -13.47 5.06 -3.23
N ASN A 36 -12.43 4.59 -3.92
CA ASN A 36 -12.15 4.93 -5.31
C ASN A 36 -13.26 4.45 -6.25
N GLU A 37 -13.80 3.24 -6.07
CA GLU A 37 -14.93 2.72 -6.85
C GLU A 37 -16.16 3.64 -6.82
N LYS A 38 -16.37 4.35 -5.71
CA LYS A 38 -17.54 5.22 -5.53
C LYS A 38 -17.33 6.66 -5.98
N THR A 39 -16.08 7.10 -6.10
CA THR A 39 -15.74 8.53 -6.19
C THR A 39 -14.71 8.88 -7.27
N ASN A 40 -14.08 7.88 -7.91
CA ASN A 40 -12.96 8.05 -8.85
C ASN A 40 -11.82 8.91 -8.27
N LEU A 41 -11.42 8.65 -7.02
CA LEU A 41 -10.30 9.29 -6.31
C LEU A 41 -8.95 9.17 -7.03
N THR A 42 -8.66 8.04 -7.67
CA THR A 42 -7.40 7.76 -8.36
C THR A 42 -7.62 6.80 -9.53
N ARG A 43 -6.88 6.99 -10.63
CA ARG A 43 -6.89 6.05 -11.77
C ARG A 43 -6.01 4.83 -11.53
N ILE A 44 -5.31 4.79 -10.39
CA ILE A 44 -4.37 3.75 -10.02
C ILE A 44 -5.09 2.81 -9.03
N THR A 45 -5.49 1.64 -9.52
CA THR A 45 -6.21 0.61 -8.75
C THR A 45 -5.41 -0.66 -8.53
N GLU A 46 -4.30 -0.82 -9.23
CA GLU A 46 -3.40 -1.97 -9.08
C GLU A 46 -2.64 -1.88 -7.75
N GLU A 47 -2.63 -2.97 -6.97
CA GLU A 47 -2.03 -3.02 -5.63
C GLU A 47 -0.59 -2.51 -5.65
N ASP A 48 0.19 -3.01 -6.60
CA ASP A 48 1.62 -2.72 -6.73
C ASP A 48 1.87 -1.24 -7.00
N GLU A 49 1.06 -0.63 -7.86
CA GLU A 49 1.19 0.78 -8.20
C GLU A 49 0.72 1.68 -7.06
N VAL A 50 -0.33 1.30 -6.33
CA VAL A 50 -0.75 2.04 -5.13
C VAL A 50 0.36 1.98 -4.09
N TYR A 51 0.91 0.80 -3.81
CA TYR A 51 1.99 0.67 -2.83
C TYR A 51 3.26 1.44 -3.23
N LEU A 52 3.63 1.44 -4.51
CA LEU A 52 4.83 2.13 -4.99
C LEU A 52 4.65 3.65 -5.19
N LYS A 53 3.45 4.12 -5.54
CA LYS A 53 3.23 5.55 -5.89
C LYS A 53 2.45 6.34 -4.85
N HIS A 54 1.70 5.69 -3.95
CA HIS A 54 0.97 6.37 -2.88
C HIS A 54 1.61 6.19 -1.50
N PHE A 55 2.28 5.07 -1.22
CA PHE A 55 2.88 4.81 0.09
C PHE A 55 4.40 5.01 0.17
N LEU A 56 5.10 4.96 -0.96
CA LEU A 56 6.54 5.22 -1.08
C LEU A 56 6.79 6.62 -1.64
#